data_AF-A0A4Q3M4G7-F1
#
_entry.id   AF-A0A4Q3M4G7-F1
#
_cell.length_a   1.000
_cell.length_b   1.000
_cell.length_c   1.000
_cell.angle_alpha   90.00
_cell.angle_beta   90.00
_cell.angle_gamma   90.00
#
_symmetry.space_group_name_H-M   'P 1'
#
loop_
_entity.id
_entity.type
_entity.pdbx_description
1 polymer ?
#
loop_
_entity_poly.entity_id
_entity_poly.type
_entity_poly.pdbx_seq_one_letter_code
_entity_poly.pdbx_strand_id
1 'polypeptide(L)'
;MLTHFAAPRLATLKVFFRTQSDRDLLGCYAWNQAIASGLFPLLGDFEVALRNSIHVALSQYYGGVDSYNWMLPRPNPAHLLNPAAPAELPSQHKLNNRTREELVSLKGKIEGQKAAGYVATPDDIVAGLHFGFWEQLIKGLPHNTQPAGLQHDILSVVFPYAPDLVAVPHGNAGFLTRVAALLKRVRDVRNRVGHHDALWGIPEF
;
A
#
# COMPACT_ATOMS: atom_id res chain seq x y z
N MET A 1 -26.14 -17.45 -20.43
CA MET A 1 -24.95 -17.36 -19.54
C MET A 1 -23.96 -16.31 -20.05
N LEU A 2 -23.57 -16.34 -21.32
CA LEU A 2 -22.66 -15.33 -21.92
C LEU A 2 -23.25 -13.91 -21.98
N THR A 3 -24.57 -13.77 -22.03
CA THR A 3 -25.29 -12.48 -22.05
C THR A 3 -25.04 -11.59 -20.82
N HIS A 4 -24.61 -12.17 -19.70
CA HIS A 4 -24.29 -11.42 -18.48
C HIS A 4 -22.81 -11.06 -18.35
N PHE A 5 -21.95 -11.60 -19.23
CA PHE A 5 -20.56 -11.17 -19.34
C PHE A 5 -20.47 -10.13 -20.45
N ALA A 6 -19.99 -8.93 -20.13
CA ALA A 6 -19.85 -7.88 -21.13
C ALA A 6 -19.01 -8.37 -22.33
N ALA A 7 -19.53 -8.22 -23.56
CA ALA A 7 -18.88 -8.71 -24.78
C ALA A 7 -17.41 -8.25 -24.94
N PRO A 8 -17.02 -6.99 -24.61
CA PRO A 8 -15.63 -6.57 -24.67
C PRO A 8 -14.69 -7.40 -23.78
N ARG A 9 -15.19 -7.86 -22.63
CA ARG A 9 -14.40 -8.63 -21.66
C ARG A 9 -14.14 -10.06 -22.11
N LEU A 10 -15.12 -10.68 -22.76
CA LEU A 10 -14.95 -12.01 -23.34
C LEU A 10 -14.09 -11.96 -24.62
N ALA A 11 -14.11 -10.85 -25.36
CA ALA A 11 -13.31 -10.67 -26.55
C ALA A 11 -11.79 -10.76 -26.25
N THR A 12 -11.32 -10.24 -25.11
CA THR A 12 -9.90 -10.31 -24.74
C THR A 12 -9.43 -11.75 -24.51
N LEU A 13 -10.26 -12.56 -23.83
CA LEU A 13 -10.03 -14.00 -23.65
C LEU A 13 -10.01 -14.74 -24.99
N LYS A 14 -10.99 -14.46 -25.85
CA LYS A 14 -11.11 -15.10 -27.16
C LYS A 14 -9.90 -14.82 -28.05
N VAL A 15 -9.41 -13.57 -28.06
CA VAL A 15 -8.24 -13.17 -28.85
C VAL A 15 -6.96 -13.82 -28.31
N PHE A 16 -6.75 -13.79 -26.99
CA PHE A 16 -5.53 -14.31 -26.39
C PHE A 16 -5.45 -15.84 -26.46
N PHE A 17 -6.49 -16.54 -26.00
CA PHE A 17 -6.52 -18.00 -25.95
C PHE A 17 -6.98 -18.64 -27.27
N ARG A 18 -7.34 -17.85 -28.28
CA ARG A 18 -7.83 -18.31 -29.59
C ARG A 18 -8.96 -19.34 -29.48
N THR A 19 -9.90 -19.09 -28.58
CA THR A 19 -10.99 -20.02 -28.25
C THR A 19 -11.90 -20.25 -29.45
N GLN A 20 -12.24 -21.51 -29.74
CA GLN A 20 -13.02 -21.89 -30.93
C GLN A 20 -14.50 -22.14 -30.62
N SER A 21 -14.83 -22.42 -29.35
CA SER A 21 -16.20 -22.63 -28.89
C SER A 21 -16.52 -21.79 -27.65
N ASP A 22 -17.82 -21.63 -27.37
CA ASP A 22 -18.30 -20.99 -26.14
C ASP A 22 -17.85 -21.75 -24.88
N ARG A 23 -17.71 -23.08 -24.98
CA ARG A 23 -17.20 -23.93 -23.89
C ARG A 23 -15.74 -23.61 -23.58
N ASP A 24 -14.90 -23.43 -24.60
CA ASP A 24 -13.49 -23.08 -24.43
C ASP A 24 -13.35 -21.69 -23.79
N LEU A 25 -14.18 -20.75 -24.23
CA LEU A 25 -14.21 -19.38 -23.69
C LEU A 25 -14.60 -19.37 -22.21
N LEU A 26 -15.64 -20.11 -21.84
CA LEU A 26 -16.04 -20.27 -20.44
C LEU A 26 -14.96 -21.00 -19.63
N GLY A 27 -14.27 -21.98 -20.22
CA GLY A 27 -13.12 -22.66 -19.61
C GLY A 27 -11.97 -21.71 -19.31
N CYS A 28 -11.59 -20.86 -20.27
CA CYS A 28 -10.55 -19.84 -20.08
C CYS A 28 -10.95 -18.79 -19.04
N TYR A 29 -12.24 -18.41 -19.01
CA TYR A 29 -12.77 -17.53 -17.99
C TYR A 29 -12.66 -18.15 -16.58
N ALA A 30 -13.09 -19.40 -16.43
CA ALA A 30 -13.00 -20.15 -15.17
C ALA A 30 -11.54 -20.36 -14.74
N TRP A 31 -10.64 -20.63 -15.68
CA TRP A 31 -9.20 -20.69 -15.41
C TRP A 31 -8.67 -19.37 -14.84
N ASN A 32 -9.01 -18.22 -15.44
CA ASN A 32 -8.58 -16.91 -14.93
C ASN A 32 -9.12 -16.67 -13.51
N GLN A 33 -10.36 -17.08 -13.22
CA GLN A 33 -10.92 -17.01 -11.87
C GLN A 33 -10.18 -17.93 -10.89
N ALA A 34 -9.82 -19.15 -11.29
CA ALA A 34 -9.08 -20.08 -10.46
C ALA A 34 -7.70 -19.53 -10.08
N ILE A 35 -6.97 -18.96 -11.04
CA ILE A 35 -5.68 -18.30 -10.77
C ILE A 35 -5.87 -17.09 -9.84
N ALA A 36 -6.86 -16.24 -10.11
CA ALA A 36 -7.18 -15.09 -9.26
C ALA A 36 -7.45 -15.52 -7.81
N SER A 37 -8.24 -16.58 -7.63
CA SER A 37 -8.58 -17.14 -6.32
C SER A 37 -7.36 -17.70 -5.58
N GLY A 38 -6.41 -18.31 -6.30
CA GLY A 38 -5.17 -18.82 -5.69
C GLY A 38 -4.19 -17.73 -5.29
N LEU A 39 -4.12 -16.64 -6.06
CA LEU A 39 -3.23 -15.50 -5.78
C LEU A 39 -3.75 -14.59 -4.66
N PHE A 40 -5.08 -14.44 -4.54
CA PHE A 40 -5.69 -13.50 -3.62
C PHE A 40 -5.23 -13.61 -2.15
N PRO A 41 -5.21 -14.80 -1.51
CA PRO A 41 -4.73 -14.91 -0.12
C PRO A 41 -3.25 -14.54 0.02
N LEU A 42 -2.39 -14.93 -0.92
CA LEU A 42 -0.96 -14.61 -0.89
C LEU A 42 -0.71 -13.10 -0.98
N LEU A 43 -1.46 -12.42 -1.86
CA LEU A 43 -1.39 -10.97 -2.00
C LEU A 43 -1.91 -10.26 -0.74
N GLY A 44 -2.95 -10.80 -0.11
CA GLY A 44 -3.50 -10.31 1.14
C GLY A 44 -2.50 -10.40 2.30
N ASP A 45 -1.91 -11.58 2.51
CA ASP A 45 -0.91 -11.81 3.55
C ASP A 45 0.32 -10.91 3.35
N PHE A 46 0.77 -10.77 2.10
CA PHE A 46 1.86 -9.86 1.76
C PHE A 46 1.51 -8.40 2.07
N GLU A 47 0.33 -7.91 1.68
CA GLU A 47 -0.09 -6.53 1.94
C GLU A 47 -0.15 -6.23 3.45
N VAL A 48 -0.68 -7.17 4.25
CA VAL A 48 -0.74 -7.05 5.71
C VAL A 48 0.65 -7.07 6.33
N ALA A 49 1.53 -7.99 5.93
CA ALA A 49 2.90 -8.06 6.42
C ALA A 49 3.71 -6.80 6.05
N LEU A 50 3.56 -6.31 4.83
CA LEU A 50 4.24 -5.11 4.34
C LEU A 50 3.80 -3.86 5.11
N ARG A 51 2.48 -3.62 5.25
CA ARG A 51 2.01 -2.42 5.95
C ARG A 51 2.39 -2.42 7.43
N ASN A 52 2.32 -3.58 8.08
CA ASN A 52 2.65 -3.71 9.49
C ASN A 52 4.15 -3.53 9.73
N SER A 53 5.01 -4.13 8.89
CA SER A 53 6.47 -3.95 9.00
C SER A 53 6.88 -2.49 8.79
N ILE A 54 6.31 -1.81 7.78
CA ILE A 54 6.56 -0.38 7.56
C ILE A 54 6.04 0.46 8.72
N HIS A 55 4.83 0.17 9.21
CA HIS A 55 4.24 0.90 10.33
C HIS A 55 5.10 0.78 11.59
N VAL A 56 5.47 -0.44 11.99
CA VAL A 56 6.33 -0.70 13.15
C VAL A 56 7.69 -0.01 12.99
N ALA A 57 8.33 -0.10 11.82
CA ALA A 57 9.61 0.55 11.57
C ALA A 57 9.53 2.08 11.78
N LEU A 58 8.49 2.72 11.23
CA LEU A 58 8.28 4.16 11.40
C LEU A 58 7.86 4.52 12.82
N SER A 59 7.05 3.69 13.48
CA SER A 59 6.60 3.91 14.84
C SER A 59 7.75 3.81 15.85
N GLN A 60 8.65 2.86 15.66
CA GLN A 60 9.87 2.75 16.44
C GLN A 60 10.82 3.93 16.17
N TYR A 61 11.01 4.31 14.90
CA TYR A 61 11.87 5.44 14.52
C TYR A 61 11.41 6.78 15.15
N TYR A 62 10.11 7.06 15.11
CA TYR A 62 9.55 8.35 15.52
C TYR A 62 9.10 8.40 16.99
N GLY A 63 8.66 7.27 17.54
CA GLY A 63 8.02 7.20 18.86
C GLY A 63 8.64 6.19 19.82
N GLY A 64 9.55 5.32 19.38
CA GLY A 64 10.16 4.28 20.21
C GLY A 64 9.17 3.22 20.74
N VAL A 65 8.05 3.04 20.06
CA VAL A 65 6.97 2.10 20.41
C VAL A 65 6.44 1.41 19.15
N ASP A 66 5.75 0.28 19.32
CA ASP A 66 5.30 -0.55 18.19
C ASP A 66 4.17 0.07 17.36
N SER A 67 3.36 0.96 17.97
CA SER A 67 2.28 1.69 17.30
C SER A 67 2.32 3.15 17.74
N TYR A 68 2.68 4.02 16.79
CA TYR A 68 2.85 5.45 17.01
C TYR A 68 2.23 6.26 15.88
N ASN A 69 1.63 7.40 16.22
CA ASN A 69 1.04 8.30 15.23
C ASN A 69 2.10 9.15 14.50
N TRP A 70 2.71 8.58 13.46
CA TRP A 70 3.61 9.30 12.55
C TRP A 70 2.90 9.89 11.31
N MET A 71 1.65 9.49 11.04
CA MET A 71 0.88 9.80 9.82
C MET A 71 0.01 11.05 9.91
N LEU A 72 -0.59 11.31 11.08
CA LEU A 72 -1.59 12.36 11.26
C LEU A 72 -0.98 13.58 11.96
N PRO A 73 -1.65 14.76 11.84
CA PRO A 73 -1.36 15.91 12.69
C PRO A 73 -1.42 15.55 14.18
N ARG A 74 -0.71 16.32 15.00
CA ARG A 74 -0.63 16.11 16.45
C ARG A 74 -0.93 17.41 17.19
N PRO A 75 -1.49 17.37 18.40
CA PRO A 75 -1.71 18.57 19.20
C PRO A 75 -0.41 19.35 19.39
N ASN A 76 -0.49 20.68 19.29
CA ASN A 76 0.64 21.56 19.57
C ASN A 76 0.60 22.00 21.05
N PRO A 77 1.52 21.54 21.92
CA PRO A 77 1.53 21.95 23.32
C PRO A 77 1.68 23.47 23.50
N ALA A 78 2.34 24.14 22.54
CA ALA A 78 2.51 25.60 22.58
C ALA A 78 1.19 26.36 22.41
N HIS A 79 0.17 25.76 21.78
CA HIS A 79 -1.14 26.38 21.62
C HIS A 79 -1.86 26.60 22.96
N LEU A 80 -1.59 25.73 23.95
CA LEU A 80 -2.12 25.88 25.30
C LEU A 80 -1.56 27.12 26.02
N LEU A 81 -0.34 27.54 25.66
CA LEU A 81 0.35 28.69 26.24
C LEU A 81 0.16 29.97 25.42
N ASN A 82 -0.02 29.82 24.11
CA ASN A 82 -0.21 30.92 23.17
C ASN A 82 -1.30 30.56 22.14
N PRO A 83 -2.52 31.11 22.28
CA PRO A 83 -3.61 30.87 21.33
C PRO A 83 -3.32 31.31 19.88
N ALA A 84 -2.31 32.17 19.66
CA ALA A 84 -1.87 32.54 18.31
C ALA A 84 -0.99 31.48 17.63
N ALA A 85 -0.44 30.51 18.38
CA ALA A 85 0.24 29.37 17.79
C ALA A 85 -0.76 28.44 17.08
N PRO A 86 -0.38 27.70 16.03
CA PRO A 86 -1.27 26.70 15.42
C PRO A 86 -1.72 25.64 16.43
N ALA A 87 -2.99 25.24 16.41
CA ALA A 87 -3.53 24.22 17.32
C ALA A 87 -2.89 22.83 17.12
N GLU A 88 -2.49 22.52 15.90
CA GLU A 88 -1.88 21.25 15.53
C GLU A 88 -0.51 21.48 14.85
N LEU A 89 0.41 20.55 15.12
CA LEU A 89 1.64 20.39 14.37
C LEU A 89 1.40 19.39 13.23
N PRO A 90 2.09 19.53 12.09
CA PRO A 90 2.01 18.57 11.01
C PRO A 90 2.46 17.16 11.44
N SER A 91 2.09 16.16 10.63
CA SER A 91 2.60 14.80 10.76
C SER A 91 4.13 14.78 10.78
N GLN A 92 4.71 13.92 11.62
CA GLN A 92 6.17 13.84 11.76
C GLN A 92 6.83 13.36 10.47
N HIS A 93 6.20 12.39 9.79
CA HIS A 93 6.65 11.97 8.48
C HIS A 93 6.16 12.94 7.41
N LYS A 94 7.05 13.38 6.51
CA LYS A 94 6.66 14.22 5.37
C LYS A 94 5.76 13.43 4.42
N LEU A 95 4.53 13.88 4.30
CA LEU A 95 3.57 13.44 3.28
C LEU A 95 3.23 14.60 2.34
N ASN A 96 2.68 14.33 1.16
CA ASN A 96 2.13 15.40 0.31
C ASN A 96 0.76 15.88 0.86
N ASN A 97 0.29 17.05 0.44
CA ASN A 97 -0.94 17.64 0.99
C ASN A 97 -2.18 16.76 0.76
N ARG A 98 -2.32 16.22 -0.46
CA ARG A 98 -3.43 15.32 -0.81
C ARG A 98 -3.47 14.08 0.08
N THR A 99 -2.34 13.43 0.32
CA THR A 99 -2.25 12.27 1.20
C THR A 99 -2.60 12.61 2.64
N ARG A 100 -2.25 13.81 3.13
CA ARG A 100 -2.69 14.25 4.47
C ARG A 100 -4.20 14.43 4.54
N GLU A 101 -4.81 15.05 3.52
CA GLU A 101 -6.27 15.21 3.45
C GLU A 101 -6.98 13.85 3.41
N GLU A 102 -6.46 12.91 2.62
CA GLU A 102 -6.97 11.53 2.55
C GLU A 102 -6.89 10.81 3.92
N LEU A 103 -5.80 11.00 4.67
CA LEU A 103 -5.63 10.43 6.01
C LEU A 103 -6.60 11.03 7.05
N VAL A 104 -6.79 12.34 7.03
CA VAL A 104 -7.75 13.02 7.93
C VAL A 104 -9.19 12.59 7.60
N SER A 105 -9.52 12.48 6.32
CA SER A 105 -10.82 11.98 5.87
C SER A 105 -11.05 10.52 6.30
N LEU A 106 -10.04 9.66 6.14
CA LEU A 106 -10.08 8.27 6.58
C LEU A 106 -10.31 8.17 8.10
N LYS A 107 -9.58 8.97 8.90
CA LYS A 107 -9.77 9.06 10.35
C LYS A 107 -11.22 9.39 10.69
N GLY A 108 -11.77 10.46 10.11
CA GLY A 108 -13.15 10.88 10.36
C GLY A 108 -14.17 9.81 9.96
N LYS A 109 -13.94 9.10 8.85
CA LYS A 109 -14.79 7.98 8.42
C LYS A 109 -14.77 6.82 9.43
N ILE A 110 -13.59 6.45 9.93
CA ILE A 110 -13.44 5.38 10.92
C ILE A 110 -14.19 5.75 12.21
N GLU A 111 -13.97 6.97 12.72
CA GLU A 111 -14.61 7.44 13.96
C GLU A 111 -16.14 7.52 13.80
N GLY A 112 -16.63 7.95 12.64
CA GLY A 112 -18.06 8.00 12.34
C GLY A 112 -18.74 6.63 12.17
N GLN A 113 -17.98 5.56 11.90
CA GLN A 113 -18.49 4.20 11.80
C GLN A 113 -18.49 3.45 13.14
N LYS A 114 -17.86 4.02 14.17
CA LYS A 114 -17.67 3.42 15.50
C LYS A 114 -18.60 4.08 16.52
N ALA A 115 -18.58 3.57 17.75
CA ALA A 115 -19.38 4.13 18.84
C ALA A 115 -19.02 5.60 19.09
N ALA A 116 -19.99 6.39 19.57
CA ALA A 116 -19.77 7.79 19.90
C ALA A 116 -18.62 7.93 20.91
N GLY A 117 -17.68 8.84 20.62
CA GLY A 117 -16.48 9.04 21.44
C GLY A 117 -15.31 8.10 21.12
N TYR A 118 -15.43 7.22 20.12
CA TYR A 118 -14.30 6.44 19.63
C TYR A 118 -13.22 7.36 19.03
N VAL A 119 -11.96 7.11 19.41
CA VAL A 119 -10.79 7.80 18.85
C VAL A 119 -10.03 6.80 17.99
N ALA A 120 -9.84 7.11 16.72
CA ALA A 120 -9.12 6.20 15.82
C ALA A 120 -7.66 6.05 16.26
N THR A 121 -7.22 4.79 16.34
CA THR A 121 -5.85 4.41 16.66
C THR A 121 -4.96 4.47 15.41
N PRO A 122 -3.62 4.54 15.55
CA PRO A 122 -2.72 4.43 14.39
C PRO A 122 -2.97 3.13 13.59
N ASP A 123 -3.26 2.03 14.28
CA ASP A 123 -3.56 0.73 13.68
C ASP A 123 -4.86 0.73 12.86
N ASP A 124 -5.89 1.47 13.28
CA ASP A 124 -7.10 1.65 12.47
C ASP A 124 -6.80 2.35 11.15
N ILE A 125 -5.93 3.37 11.19
CA ILE A 125 -5.49 4.10 10.00
C ILE A 125 -4.69 3.16 9.08
N VAL A 126 -3.71 2.43 9.62
CA VAL A 126 -2.93 1.42 8.87
C VAL A 126 -3.86 0.40 8.20
N ALA A 127 -4.88 -0.06 8.93
CA ALA A 127 -5.85 -1.03 8.43
C ALA A 127 -6.69 -0.49 7.26
N GLY A 128 -7.01 0.81 7.28
CA GLY A 128 -7.84 1.48 6.27
C GLY A 128 -7.09 1.95 5.01
N LEU A 129 -5.76 1.91 5.01
CA LEU A 129 -4.93 2.34 3.88
C LEU A 129 -4.79 1.24 2.82
N HIS A 130 -4.88 1.63 1.55
CA HIS A 130 -4.71 0.73 0.42
C HIS A 130 -3.23 0.50 0.08
N PHE A 131 -2.90 -0.64 -0.53
CA PHE A 131 -1.55 -0.97 -1.04
C PHE A 131 -0.79 0.21 -1.68
N GLY A 132 -1.44 0.97 -2.57
CA GLY A 132 -0.80 2.08 -3.29
C GLY A 132 -0.23 3.18 -2.38
N PHE A 133 -0.75 3.36 -1.17
CA PHE A 133 -0.20 4.30 -0.19
C PHE A 133 1.20 3.86 0.22
N TRP A 134 1.37 2.58 0.56
CA TRP A 134 2.64 2.00 1.01
C TRP A 134 3.71 2.03 -0.10
N GLU A 135 3.33 1.80 -1.35
CA GLU A 135 4.24 1.98 -2.49
C GLU A 135 4.76 3.42 -2.59
N GLN A 136 3.87 4.41 -2.46
CA GLN A 136 4.24 5.83 -2.56
C GLN A 136 5.05 6.29 -1.34
N LEU A 137 4.72 5.77 -0.16
CA LEU A 137 5.45 6.03 1.08
C LEU A 137 6.92 5.57 0.95
N ILE A 138 7.15 4.35 0.46
CA ILE A 138 8.50 3.82 0.21
C ILE A 138 9.26 4.73 -0.75
N LYS A 139 8.64 5.13 -1.88
CA LYS A 139 9.26 6.07 -2.84
C LYS A 139 9.58 7.44 -2.24
N GLY A 140 8.84 7.85 -1.20
CA GLY A 140 9.01 9.12 -0.51
C GLY A 140 10.06 9.13 0.60
N LEU A 141 10.60 7.97 0.99
CA LEU A 141 11.64 7.87 2.04
C LEU A 141 12.88 8.76 1.80
N PRO A 142 13.46 8.89 0.59
CA PRO A 142 14.65 9.71 0.35
C PRO A 142 14.34 11.23 0.26
N HIS A 143 13.11 11.67 0.52
CA HIS A 143 12.75 13.08 0.38
C HIS A 143 13.63 13.96 1.29
N ASN A 144 14.17 15.05 0.74
CA ASN A 144 15.18 15.90 1.40
C ASN A 144 14.72 16.58 2.70
N THR A 145 13.41 16.71 2.92
CA THR A 145 12.86 17.23 4.18
C THR A 145 12.69 16.16 5.27
N GLN A 146 13.01 14.90 4.96
CA GLN A 146 13.04 13.83 5.94
C GLN A 146 14.41 13.84 6.65
N PRO A 147 14.50 13.26 7.87
CA PRO A 147 15.77 13.06 8.53
C PRO A 147 16.78 12.29 7.66
N ALA A 148 18.04 12.69 7.71
CA ALA A 148 19.11 11.96 7.06
C ALA A 148 19.20 10.53 7.60
N GLY A 149 19.42 9.55 6.73
CA GLY A 149 19.49 8.13 7.12
C GLY A 149 18.15 7.40 7.20
N LEU A 150 17.01 8.12 7.22
CA LEU A 150 15.67 7.52 7.37
C LEU A 150 15.43 6.34 6.41
N GLN A 151 15.81 6.48 5.14
CA GLN A 151 15.63 5.40 4.16
C GLN A 151 16.33 4.10 4.62
N HIS A 152 17.59 4.19 5.03
CA HIS A 152 18.35 3.03 5.47
C HIS A 152 17.71 2.40 6.72
N ASP A 153 17.36 3.23 7.70
CA ASP A 153 16.84 2.78 8.98
C ASP A 153 15.49 2.07 8.83
N ILE A 154 14.60 2.63 8.00
CA ILE A 154 13.31 2.01 7.73
C ILE A 154 13.46 0.76 6.86
N LEU A 155 14.20 0.82 5.75
CA LEU A 155 14.29 -0.31 4.82
C LEU A 155 15.09 -1.49 5.37
N SER A 156 16.02 -1.26 6.31
CA SER A 156 16.76 -2.34 6.98
C SER A 156 15.86 -3.18 7.89
N VAL A 157 14.85 -2.56 8.51
CA VAL A 157 13.84 -3.24 9.33
C VAL A 157 12.79 -3.94 8.46
N VAL A 158 12.35 -3.29 7.38
CA VAL A 158 11.30 -3.82 6.50
C VAL A 158 11.82 -4.97 5.61
N PHE A 159 13.07 -4.89 5.16
CA PHE A 159 13.69 -5.88 4.26
C PHE A 159 15.05 -6.38 4.77
N PRO A 160 15.10 -7.01 5.97
CA PRO A 160 16.36 -7.38 6.62
C PRO A 160 17.16 -8.43 5.82
N TYR A 161 16.48 -9.28 5.05
CA TYR A 161 17.08 -10.38 4.29
C TYR A 161 17.09 -10.12 2.78
N ALA A 162 17.07 -8.86 2.35
CA ALA A 162 17.12 -8.54 0.93
C ALA A 162 18.42 -9.06 0.27
N PRO A 163 18.40 -9.43 -1.02
CA PRO A 163 19.59 -9.90 -1.72
C PRO A 163 20.57 -8.75 -1.99
N ASP A 164 21.85 -9.11 -2.14
CA ASP A 164 22.96 -8.24 -2.56
C ASP A 164 23.25 -7.05 -1.63
N LEU A 165 22.89 -7.13 -0.34
CA LEU A 165 23.07 -6.01 0.61
C LEU A 165 24.52 -5.55 0.79
N VAL A 166 25.50 -6.41 0.51
CA VAL A 166 26.93 -6.04 0.50
C VAL A 166 27.24 -5.03 -0.61
N ALA A 167 26.63 -5.20 -1.80
CA ALA A 167 26.86 -4.35 -2.95
C ALA A 167 25.85 -3.19 -3.04
N VAL A 168 24.61 -3.42 -2.61
CA VAL A 168 23.48 -2.49 -2.72
C VAL A 168 22.80 -2.39 -1.34
N PRO A 169 23.38 -1.62 -0.39
CA PRO A 169 22.81 -1.45 0.95
C PRO A 169 21.43 -0.78 0.91
N HIS A 170 20.67 -0.85 2.01
CA HIS A 170 19.31 -0.28 2.10
C HIS A 170 19.23 1.23 1.82
N GLY A 171 20.29 1.98 2.13
CA GLY A 171 20.38 3.41 1.83
C GLY A 171 20.68 3.72 0.35
N ASN A 172 21.00 2.72 -0.48
CA ASN A 172 21.33 2.91 -1.88
C ASN A 172 20.08 3.22 -2.72
N ALA A 173 20.19 4.17 -3.65
CA ALA A 173 19.07 4.53 -4.53
C ALA A 173 18.60 3.35 -5.43
N GLY A 174 19.54 2.52 -5.91
CA GLY A 174 19.24 1.32 -6.68
C GLY A 174 18.46 0.27 -5.89
N PHE A 175 18.70 0.17 -4.58
CA PHE A 175 17.88 -0.67 -3.69
C PHE A 175 16.43 -0.22 -3.72
N LEU A 176 16.22 1.09 -3.47
CA LEU A 176 14.90 1.68 -3.43
C LEU A 176 14.18 1.56 -4.78
N THR A 177 14.87 1.81 -5.90
CA THR A 177 14.31 1.65 -7.24
C THR A 177 13.83 0.22 -7.48
N ARG A 178 14.62 -0.78 -7.07
CA ARG A 178 14.26 -2.20 -7.20
C ARG A 178 13.03 -2.55 -6.35
N VAL A 179 13.02 -2.14 -5.08
CA VAL A 179 11.87 -2.37 -4.17
C VAL A 179 10.61 -1.70 -4.73
N ALA A 180 10.69 -0.43 -5.13
CA ALA A 180 9.56 0.30 -5.68
C ALA A 180 9.03 -0.35 -6.97
N ALA A 181 9.90 -0.88 -7.83
CA ALA A 181 9.51 -1.60 -9.04
C ALA A 181 8.79 -2.92 -8.71
N LEU A 182 9.28 -3.68 -7.71
CA LEU A 182 8.63 -4.91 -7.26
C LEU A 182 7.26 -4.64 -6.63
N LEU A 183 7.15 -3.65 -5.74
CA LEU A 183 5.88 -3.25 -5.13
C LEU A 183 4.88 -2.80 -6.19
N LYS A 184 5.32 -2.06 -7.21
CA LYS A 184 4.48 -1.68 -8.34
C LYS A 184 3.91 -2.91 -9.06
N ARG A 185 4.76 -3.91 -9.35
CA ARG A 185 4.32 -5.16 -9.98
C ARG A 185 3.28 -5.88 -9.13
N VAL A 186 3.53 -6.03 -7.82
CA VAL A 186 2.57 -6.63 -6.88
C VAL A 186 1.24 -5.86 -6.90
N ARG A 187 1.27 -4.53 -6.85
CA ARG A 187 0.05 -3.70 -6.96
C ARG A 187 -0.70 -3.94 -8.25
N ASP A 188 0.01 -4.00 -9.38
CA ASP A 188 -0.59 -4.20 -10.70
C ASP A 188 -1.24 -5.60 -10.80
N VAL A 189 -0.59 -6.65 -10.29
CA VAL A 189 -1.19 -8.00 -10.16
C VAL A 189 -2.43 -7.97 -9.25
N ARG A 190 -2.33 -7.37 -8.06
CA ARG A 190 -3.44 -7.24 -7.11
C ARG A 190 -4.64 -6.51 -7.71
N ASN A 191 -4.40 -5.42 -8.43
CA ASN A 191 -5.45 -4.67 -9.10
C ASN A 191 -6.13 -5.51 -10.18
N ARG A 192 -5.37 -6.28 -10.97
CA ARG A 192 -5.97 -7.20 -11.95
C ARG A 192 -6.82 -8.26 -11.28
N VAL A 193 -6.34 -8.89 -10.20
CA VAL A 193 -7.12 -9.86 -9.42
C VAL A 193 -8.42 -9.23 -8.89
N GLY A 194 -8.32 -8.07 -8.24
CA GLY A 194 -9.48 -7.38 -7.64
C GLY A 194 -10.50 -6.85 -8.66
N HIS A 195 -10.07 -6.49 -9.86
CA HIS A 195 -10.96 -6.09 -10.96
C HIS A 195 -11.36 -7.27 -11.88
N HIS A 196 -10.92 -8.49 -11.53
CA HIS A 196 -11.08 -9.70 -12.34
C HIS A 196 -10.58 -9.54 -13.79
N ASP A 197 -9.53 -8.76 -13.99
CA ASP A 197 -8.97 -8.44 -15.30
C ASP A 197 -8.12 -9.60 -15.87
N ALA A 198 -7.54 -9.41 -17.04
CA ALA A 198 -6.65 -10.33 -17.73
C ALA A 198 -5.36 -10.56 -16.93
N LEU A 199 -5.22 -11.72 -16.27
CA LEU A 199 -4.00 -12.07 -15.53
C LEU A 199 -2.85 -12.50 -16.45
N TRP A 200 -3.15 -13.06 -17.62
CA TRP A 200 -2.16 -13.45 -18.63
C TRP A 200 -1.40 -12.28 -19.27
N GLY A 201 -1.79 -11.02 -18.98
CA GLY A 201 -1.09 -9.83 -19.42
C GLY A 201 0.02 -9.36 -18.47
N ILE A 202 0.30 -10.13 -17.42
CA ILE A 202 1.38 -9.88 -16.47
C ILE A 202 2.68 -10.42 -17.10
N PRO A 203 3.77 -9.63 -17.19
CA PRO A 203 5.00 -10.00 -17.91
C PRO A 203 5.71 -11.26 -17.39
N GLU A 204 5.34 -11.73 -16.21
CA GLU A 204 5.81 -12.96 -15.59
C GLU A 204 5.04 -14.24 -16.02
N PHE A 205 4.02 -14.13 -16.89
CA PHE A 205 3.30 -15.27 -17.51
C PHE A 205 3.59 -15.42 -19.00
#